data_AF-A0A1G1KHR8-F1
#
_entry.id   AF-A0A1G1KHR8-F1
#
_cell.length_a   1.000
_cell.length_b   1.000
_cell.length_c   1.000
_cell.angle_alpha   90.00
_cell.angle_beta   90.00
_cell.angle_gamma   90.00
#
_symmetry.space_group_name_H-M   'P 1'
#
loop_
_entity.id
_entity.type
_entity.pdbx_description
1 polymer ?
#
loop_
_entity_poly.entity_id
_entity_poly.type
_entity_poly.pdbx_seq_one_letter_code
_entity_poly.pdbx_strand_id
1 'polypeptide(L)' 'MFVDIDPVLPRKISALKAHQSQVTKTNIEGLTIVDIIRSSAHFRGIQGRVRNAEAFVPLRLFINILQG' A
#
# COMPACT_ATOMS: atom_id res chain seq x y z
N MET A 1 -4.89 -10.03 0.95
CA MET A 1 -3.87 -10.10 2.01
C MET A 1 -3.55 -8.67 2.44
N PHE A 2 -3.41 -8.41 3.74
CA PHE A 2 -2.92 -7.13 4.26
C PHE A 2 -1.56 -7.37 4.92
N VAL A 3 -0.59 -6.52 4.62
CA VAL A 3 0.78 -6.60 5.17
C VAL A 3 1.04 -5.36 6.00
N ASP A 4 1.47 -5.52 7.24
CA ASP A 4 1.88 -4.40 8.10
C ASP A 4 3.10 -3.71 7.50
N ILE A 5 2.96 -2.40 7.28
CA ILE A 5 4.02 -1.55 6.72
C ILE A 5 4.45 -0.44 7.68
N ASP A 6 3.98 -0.40 8.94
CA ASP A 6 4.39 0.63 9.92
C ASP A 6 5.93 0.77 10.01
N PRO A 7 6.72 -0.32 10.06
CA PRO A 7 8.19 -0.23 10.14
C PRO A 7 8.86 0.35 8.89
N VAL A 8 8.20 0.29 7.73
CA VAL A 8 8.81 0.68 6.43
C VAL A 8 8.15 1.89 5.78
N LEU A 9 7.03 2.37 6.33
CA LEU A 9 6.27 3.51 5.83
C LEU A 9 7.12 4.79 5.68
N PRO A 10 8.01 5.16 6.63
CA PRO A 10 8.88 6.33 6.44
C PRO A 10 9.80 6.23 5.23
N ARG A 11 10.33 5.02 4.95
CA ARG A 11 11.18 4.76 3.79
C ARG A 11 10.38 4.81 2.49
N LYS A 12 9.16 4.28 2.49
CA LYS A 12 8.23 4.39 1.35
C LYS A 12 7.90 5.86 1.03
N ILE A 13 7.62 6.68 2.04
CA ILE A 13 7.37 8.13 1.86
C ILE A 13 8.61 8.83 1.29
N SER A 14 9.80 8.48 1.78
CA SER A 14 11.06 9.05 1.27
C SER A 14 11.27 8.70 -0.21
N ALA A 15 11.01 7.45 -0.60
CA ALA A 15 11.06 7.02 -2.00
C ALA A 15 10.10 7.82 -2.89
N LEU A 16 8.85 8.05 -2.44
CA LEU A 16 7.89 8.88 -3.18
C LEU A 16 8.36 10.33 -3.33
N LYS A 17 8.90 10.92 -2.27
CA LYS A 17 9.43 12.31 -2.29
C LYS A 17 10.65 12.47 -3.18
N ALA A 18 11.43 11.42 -3.41
CA ALA A 18 12.55 11.46 -4.35
C ALA A 18 12.09 11.75 -5.79
N HIS A 19 10.85 11.38 -6.15
CA HIS A 19 10.22 11.70 -7.42
C HIS A 19 9.53 13.08 -7.37
N GLN A 20 10.29 14.14 -7.07
CA GLN A 20 9.76 15.49 -6.81
C GLN A 20 8.75 15.97 -7.86
N SER A 21 9.05 15.75 -9.15
CA SER A 21 8.18 16.15 -10.27
C SER A 21 6.81 15.45 -10.31
N GLN A 22 6.62 14.41 -9.51
CA GLN A 22 5.40 13.60 -9.45
C GLN A 22 4.61 13.77 -8.15
N VAL A 23 5.19 14.40 -7.12
CA VAL A 23 4.58 14.46 -5.78
C VAL A 23 3.18 15.09 -5.80
N THR A 24 2.97 16.10 -6.63
CA THR A 24 1.70 16.83 -6.79
C THR A 24 0.91 16.42 -8.03
N LYS A 25 1.42 15.50 -8.86
CA LYS A 25 0.78 15.06 -10.12
C LYS A 25 -0.24 13.94 -9.89
N THR A 26 -1.16 14.16 -8.94
CA THR A 26 -2.22 13.21 -8.58
C THR A 26 -3.51 13.41 -9.37
N ASN A 27 -3.62 14.53 -10.10
CA ASN A 27 -4.86 15.01 -10.73
C ASN A 27 -6.01 15.27 -9.74
N ILE A 28 -5.67 15.51 -8.46
CA ILE A 28 -6.62 15.89 -7.41
C ILE A 28 -6.09 17.16 -6.75
N GLU A 29 -6.85 18.25 -6.82
CA GLU A 29 -6.46 19.53 -6.27
C GLU A 29 -6.18 19.43 -4.76
N GLY A 30 -5.06 20.02 -4.33
CA GLY A 30 -4.66 20.06 -2.92
C GLY A 30 -4.19 18.73 -2.33
N LEU A 31 -4.03 17.67 -3.13
CA LEU A 31 -3.76 16.33 -2.62
C LEU A 31 -2.47 15.76 -3.20
N THR A 32 -1.46 15.54 -2.35
CA THR A 32 -0.19 14.95 -2.80
C THR A 32 -0.25 13.43 -2.81
N ILE A 33 0.67 12.79 -3.56
CA ILE A 33 0.81 11.33 -3.50
C ILE A 33 1.07 10.85 -2.06
N VAL A 34 1.78 11.64 -1.24
CA VAL A 34 2.06 11.30 0.16
C VAL A 34 0.77 11.25 0.99
N ASP A 35 -0.17 12.16 0.74
CA ASP A 35 -1.47 12.17 1.42
C ASP A 35 -2.30 10.95 1.03
N ILE A 36 -2.31 10.61 -0.27
CA ILE A 36 -2.96 9.40 -0.80
C ILE A 36 -2.41 8.16 -0.10
N ILE A 37 -1.08 8.00 -0.01
CA ILE A 37 -0.52 6.76 0.51
C ILE A 37 -0.75 6.63 2.02
N ARG A 38 -0.72 7.73 2.78
CA ARG A 38 -1.00 7.69 4.23
C ARG A 38 -2.46 7.32 4.50
N SER A 39 -3.39 7.96 3.80
CA SER A 39 -4.82 7.64 3.90
C SER A 39 -5.09 6.18 3.51
N SER A 40 -4.52 5.74 2.38
CA SER A 40 -4.64 4.36 1.92
C SER A 40 -4.04 3.36 2.91
N ALA A 41 -2.86 3.64 3.47
CA ALA A 41 -2.18 2.77 4.42
C ALA A 41 -3.01 2.60 5.70
N HIS A 42 -3.57 3.68 6.24
CA HIS A 42 -4.47 3.61 7.40
C HIS A 42 -5.75 2.84 7.09
N PHE A 43 -6.38 3.13 5.95
CA PHE A 43 -7.60 2.44 5.54
C PHE A 43 -7.39 0.92 5.44
N ARG A 44 -6.29 0.49 4.80
CA ARG A 44 -5.92 -0.94 4.74
C ARG A 44 -5.48 -1.49 6.10
N GLY A 45 -4.85 -0.67 6.93
CA GLY A 45 -4.46 -1.02 8.29
C GLY A 45 -5.66 -1.48 9.11
N ILE A 46 -6.75 -0.70 9.08
CA ILE A 46 -8.02 -1.06 9.74
C ILE A 46 -8.51 -2.44 9.27
N GLN A 47 -8.46 -2.71 7.95
CA GLN A 47 -8.87 -4.00 7.39
C GLN A 47 -7.96 -5.16 7.84
N GLY A 48 -6.66 -4.89 8.03
CA GLY A 48 -5.65 -5.83 8.51
C GLY A 48 -5.47 -5.89 10.03
N ARG A 49 -6.23 -5.11 10.81
CA ARG A 49 -6.07 -4.93 12.26
C ARG A 49 -4.66 -4.48 12.69
N VAL A 50 -4.01 -3.65 11.88
CA VAL A 50 -2.72 -3.01 12.17
C VAL A 50 -2.81 -1.50 11.86
N ARG A 51 -1.84 -0.69 12.29
CA ARG A 51 -1.92 0.78 12.10
C ARG A 51 -1.85 1.19 10.62
N ASN A 52 -0.91 0.61 9.88
CA ASN A 52 -0.63 0.93 8.49
C ASN A 52 -0.43 -0.38 7.73
N ALA A 53 -1.20 -0.61 6.66
CA ALA A 53 -1.03 -1.79 5.83
C ALA A 53 -1.04 -1.50 4.34
N GLU A 54 -0.49 -2.43 3.57
CA GLU A 54 -0.72 -2.53 2.12
C GLU A 54 -1.56 -3.76 1.80
N ALA A 55 -2.43 -3.62 0.80
CA ALA A 55 -3.32 -4.69 0.37
C ALA A 55 -2.82 -5.32 -0.93
N PHE A 56 -2.80 -6.65 -0.96
CA PHE A 56 -2.42 -7.46 -2.12
C PHE A 56 -3.54 -8.44 -2.46
N VAL A 57 -3.81 -8.62 -3.76
CA VAL A 57 -4.73 -9.63 -4.28
C VAL A 57 -3.90 -10.86 -4.65
N PRO A 58 -3.93 -11.94 -3.84
CA PRO A 58 -3.19 -13.15 -4.19
C PRO A 58 -3.85 -13.84 -5.38
N LEU A 59 -3.04 -14.43 -6.26
CA LEU A 59 -3.54 -15.39 -7.23
C LEU A 59 -4.04 -16.64 -6.48
N ARG A 60 -5.17 -17.21 -6.88
CA ARG A 60 -5.61 -18.49 -6.33
C ARG A 60 -4.76 -19.61 -6.91
N LEU A 61 -3.95 -20.25 -6.07
CA LEU A 61 -3.28 -21.49 -6.44
C LEU A 61 -4.21 -22.66 -6.08
N PHE A 62 -4.66 -23.40 -7.10
CA PHE A 62 -5.34 -24.67 -6.92
C PHE A 62 -4.30 -25.78 -7.06
N ILE A 63 -3.98 -26.47 -5.95
CA ILE A 63 -3.06 -27.61 -6.01
C ILE A 63 -3.89 -28.87 -6.25
N ASN A 64 -3.79 -29.43 -7.45
CA ASN A 64 -4.48 -30.67 -7.84
C ASN A 64 -3.62 -31.89 -7.46
N ILE A 65 -3.52 -32.21 -6.16
CA ILE A 65 -2.68 -33.32 -5.67
C ILE A 65 -3.43 -34.67 -5.61
N LEU A 66 -4.62 -34.78 -6.22
CA LEU A 66 -5.42 -36.02 -6.19
C LEU A 66 -5.67 -36.56 -7.60
N GLN A 67 -4.60 -36.97 -8.27
CA GLN A 67 -4.65 -37.98 -9.32
C GLN A 67 -3.38 -38.84 -9.21
N GLY A 68 -3.49 -39.88 -8.39
CA GLY A 68 -2.51 -40.95 -8.20
C GLY A 68 -3.25 -42.18 -7.69
#